data_AF-A0A9Q9DW41-F1
#
_entry.id   AF-A0A9Q9DW41-F1
#
_cell.length_a   1.000
_cell.length_b   1.000
_cell.length_c   1.000
_cell.angle_alpha   90.00
_cell.angle_beta   90.00
_cell.angle_gamma   90.00
#
_symmetry.space_group_name_H-M   'P 1'
#
loop_
_entity.id
_entity.type
_entity.pdbx_description
1 polymer ?
#
loop_
_entity_poly.entity_id
_entity_poly.type
_entity_poly.pdbx_seq_one_letter_code
_entity_poly.pdbx_strand_id
1 'polypeptide(L)'
;MKYPTLLSALLASAAALELAPRENPKVVLLETQRRHVVNPVAHDRLRRRQKTVQQTLDNLETLYFANASLGTPPQNFRLHIDTGSSDLWVNSANSNLCMQGGNQCGDSGTYNANQSSTYQYVNSVFNISYVDGSGAAGDYATDTFRFGGKTIEDMQFGIGYVSSSEEGILGIGYTINEVAVGRAGLQPYPNLPAKLAENGDINSNAYSLWLNDLDASTGSILFGGVDTDKYEGELQTLPIIKERGGVFAEFIIALTGMGQNGDDGSLFKDENVPVLLDSGSSLMYLPDQVANALYQTYNAQYDSSQGAAFVSCNLANKQGSLDFNFSGVKISVPLNELVILAAVSRGRPVCIFGVGPAGDSVAVLGDTFLRSAYVVYDLDNNQISLAQTNFNATSSNIQEIKKGSDGVPNASVVNNAVSTAAVGSGGPRVNGPSITGGGSFETPSGAAPPAATANPWVSGAALAGAGIMLGFNGF
;
A
#
# COMPACT_ATOMS: atom_id res chain seq x y z
N MET A 1 16.30 -32.75 74.66
CA MET A 1 15.42 -33.52 73.76
C MET A 1 14.89 -32.57 72.70
N LYS A 2 15.15 -32.92 71.43
CA LYS A 2 14.79 -32.14 70.23
C LYS A 2 13.44 -32.67 69.71
N TYR A 3 12.49 -31.79 69.39
CA TYR A 3 11.48 -32.04 68.35
C TYR A 3 11.19 -30.73 67.59
N PRO A 4 11.02 -30.79 66.26
CA PRO A 4 11.20 -29.64 65.37
C PRO A 4 9.89 -28.93 65.03
N THR A 5 9.99 -27.63 64.77
CA THR A 5 8.95 -26.79 64.20
C THR A 5 8.87 -27.03 62.69
N LEU A 6 7.74 -27.54 62.20
CA LEU A 6 7.45 -27.64 60.77
C LEU A 6 7.01 -26.25 60.26
N LEU A 7 7.81 -25.67 59.37
CA LEU A 7 7.46 -24.49 58.58
C LEU A 7 6.77 -24.98 57.29
N SER A 8 5.45 -24.80 57.18
CA SER A 8 4.72 -25.02 55.92
C SER A 8 4.92 -23.81 55.01
N ALA A 9 5.68 -24.00 53.93
CA ALA A 9 5.77 -23.05 52.84
C ALA A 9 4.47 -23.14 51.99
N LEU A 10 3.72 -22.04 51.95
CA LEU A 10 2.64 -21.83 50.97
C LEU A 10 3.28 -21.43 49.63
N LEU A 11 3.40 -22.39 48.72
CA LEU A 11 3.67 -22.13 47.30
C LEU A 11 2.38 -21.61 46.67
N ALA A 12 2.33 -20.32 46.38
CA ALA A 12 1.30 -19.75 45.51
C ALA A 12 1.60 -20.18 44.07
N SER A 13 0.91 -21.20 43.60
CA SER A 13 0.84 -21.53 42.19
C SER A 13 0.02 -20.43 41.48
N ALA A 14 0.70 -19.51 40.82
CA ALA A 14 0.09 -18.69 39.79
C ALA A 14 -0.28 -19.62 38.62
N ALA A 15 -1.53 -20.06 38.57
CA ALA A 15 -2.07 -20.68 37.36
C ALA A 15 -2.10 -19.57 36.30
N ALA A 16 -1.20 -19.65 35.33
CA ALA A 16 -1.37 -18.93 34.08
C ALA A 16 -2.71 -19.38 33.49
N LEU A 17 -3.67 -18.46 33.42
CA LEU A 17 -4.88 -18.69 32.62
C LEU A 17 -4.42 -18.73 31.16
N GLU A 18 -4.19 -19.92 30.62
CA GLU A 18 -4.29 -20.12 29.18
C GLU A 18 -5.76 -19.85 28.81
N LEU A 19 -5.99 -18.73 28.14
CA LEU A 19 -7.29 -18.39 27.56
C LEU A 19 -7.64 -19.49 26.56
N ALA A 20 -8.60 -20.34 26.91
CA ALA A 20 -9.16 -21.31 25.96
C ALA A 20 -9.69 -20.56 24.71
N PRO A 21 -9.42 -21.05 23.49
CA PRO A 21 -9.98 -20.47 22.28
C PRO A 21 -11.50 -20.38 22.40
N ARG A 22 -12.06 -19.20 22.13
CA ARG A 22 -13.52 -19.01 22.08
C ARG A 22 -14.10 -19.87 20.95
N GLU A 23 -15.27 -20.47 21.15
CA GLU A 23 -15.98 -21.24 20.10
C GLU A 23 -16.31 -20.41 18.86
N ASN A 24 -16.38 -19.06 18.99
CA ASN A 24 -16.57 -18.12 17.89
C ASN A 24 -15.67 -16.89 18.10
N PRO A 25 -14.44 -16.88 17.57
CA PRO A 25 -13.59 -15.71 17.66
C PRO A 25 -14.18 -14.55 16.85
N LYS A 26 -14.14 -13.33 17.42
CA LYS A 26 -14.57 -12.09 16.74
C LYS A 26 -13.50 -11.56 15.79
N VAL A 27 -13.16 -12.42 14.84
CA VAL A 27 -12.10 -12.23 13.86
C VAL A 27 -12.59 -12.71 12.51
N VAL A 28 -12.26 -11.98 11.44
CA VAL A 28 -12.59 -12.38 10.07
C VAL A 28 -11.30 -12.45 9.24
N LEU A 29 -10.97 -13.64 8.78
CA LEU A 29 -9.83 -13.88 7.90
C LEU A 29 -10.22 -13.63 6.44
N LEU A 30 -9.37 -12.90 5.73
CA LEU A 30 -9.40 -12.77 4.28
C LEU A 30 -8.03 -13.16 3.73
N GLU A 31 -7.96 -14.32 3.08
CA GLU A 31 -6.76 -14.75 2.36
C GLU A 31 -6.53 -13.84 1.16
N THR A 32 -5.28 -13.40 0.99
CA THR A 32 -4.86 -12.64 -0.19
C THR A 32 -4.09 -13.55 -1.13
N GLN A 33 -4.25 -13.29 -2.42
CA GLN A 33 -3.54 -13.98 -3.49
C GLN A 33 -2.68 -12.97 -4.24
N ARG A 34 -1.39 -13.25 -4.32
CA ARG A 34 -0.48 -12.51 -5.19
C ARG A 34 -0.65 -12.99 -6.63
N ARG A 35 -0.70 -12.06 -7.58
CA ARG A 35 -0.81 -12.42 -9.00
C ARG A 35 0.53 -13.00 -9.48
N HIS A 36 0.56 -14.27 -9.91
CA HIS A 36 1.70 -14.79 -10.67
C HIS A 36 1.34 -14.83 -12.15
N VAL A 37 1.85 -13.92 -12.97
CA VAL A 37 1.70 -14.04 -14.43
C VAL A 37 2.99 -14.58 -15.01
N VAL A 38 2.84 -15.55 -15.90
CA VAL A 38 3.96 -16.28 -16.51
C VAL A 38 4.74 -15.41 -17.51
N ASN A 39 4.32 -14.17 -17.79
CA ASN A 39 4.99 -13.25 -18.72
C ASN A 39 4.49 -11.78 -18.66
N PRO A 40 4.97 -10.96 -17.70
CA PRO A 40 4.60 -9.53 -17.57
C PRO A 40 4.80 -8.69 -18.83
N VAL A 41 5.73 -9.08 -19.71
CA VAL A 41 6.01 -8.38 -20.99
C VAL A 41 4.88 -8.52 -22.01
N ALA A 42 4.22 -9.68 -22.05
CA ALA A 42 3.09 -9.89 -22.95
C ALA A 42 1.86 -9.09 -22.49
N HIS A 43 1.70 -8.95 -21.17
CA HIS A 43 0.66 -8.16 -20.54
C HIS A 43 0.89 -6.64 -20.75
N ASP A 44 2.11 -6.14 -20.53
CA ASP A 44 2.49 -4.72 -20.79
C ASP A 44 2.31 -4.32 -22.27
N ARG A 45 2.57 -5.22 -23.21
CA ARG A 45 2.38 -4.96 -24.66
C ARG A 45 0.91 -4.79 -25.06
N LEU A 46 -0.04 -5.40 -24.35
CA LEU A 46 -1.48 -5.21 -24.60
C LEU A 46 -1.95 -3.82 -24.14
N ARG A 47 -1.34 -3.29 -23.07
CA ARG A 47 -1.54 -1.92 -22.55
C ARG A 47 -1.15 -0.81 -23.53
N ARG A 48 -0.17 -1.06 -24.43
CA ARG A 48 0.39 -0.06 -25.37
C ARG A 48 -0.49 0.31 -26.58
N ARG A 49 -1.77 -0.08 -26.63
CA ARG A 49 -2.66 0.28 -27.76
C ARG A 49 -3.54 1.52 -27.56
N GLN A 50 -3.44 2.22 -26.43
CA GLN A 50 -4.12 3.51 -26.25
C GLN A 50 -3.12 4.66 -26.06
N LYS A 51 -3.22 5.64 -26.95
CA LYS A 51 -2.42 6.87 -26.95
C LYS A 51 -2.92 7.80 -25.84
N THR A 52 -2.38 7.66 -24.63
CA THR A 52 -2.27 8.77 -23.69
C THR A 52 -1.03 8.58 -22.83
N VAL A 53 -0.26 9.66 -22.71
CA VAL A 53 1.03 9.75 -22.01
C VAL A 53 0.77 9.75 -20.51
N GLN A 54 1.41 8.80 -19.80
CA GLN A 54 1.99 8.85 -18.44
C GLN A 54 1.75 7.53 -17.70
N GLN A 55 2.87 6.92 -17.26
CA GLN A 55 3.09 5.82 -16.31
C GLN A 55 1.93 4.88 -15.92
N THR A 56 2.16 3.58 -16.00
CA THR A 56 1.45 2.61 -15.16
C THR A 56 2.42 1.47 -14.78
N LEU A 57 3.21 1.72 -13.73
CA LEU A 57 4.04 0.72 -13.06
C LEU A 57 3.28 -0.09 -12.00
N ASP A 58 2.02 0.23 -11.77
CA ASP A 58 1.27 -0.27 -10.62
C ASP A 58 0.88 -1.76 -10.72
N ASN A 59 1.26 -2.43 -11.81
CA ASN A 59 0.90 -3.84 -12.05
C ASN A 59 2.15 -4.66 -12.43
N LEU A 60 3.21 -4.56 -11.62
CA LEU A 60 4.38 -5.45 -11.70
C LEU A 60 4.08 -6.88 -11.21
N GLU A 61 2.80 -7.23 -11.10
CA GLU A 61 2.35 -8.53 -10.63
C GLU A 61 2.80 -8.81 -9.18
N THR A 62 2.99 -7.75 -8.40
CA THR A 62 3.26 -7.81 -6.97
C THR A 62 2.01 -7.61 -6.13
N LEU A 63 0.96 -7.01 -6.70
CA LEU A 63 -0.25 -6.65 -5.98
C LEU A 63 -0.97 -7.85 -5.36
N TYR A 64 -1.66 -7.57 -4.26
CA TYR A 64 -2.40 -8.53 -3.45
C TYR A 64 -3.90 -8.37 -3.65
N PHE A 65 -4.56 -9.50 -3.93
CA PHE A 65 -5.96 -9.51 -4.28
C PHE A 65 -6.74 -10.42 -3.35
N ALA A 66 -8.01 -10.09 -3.12
CA ALA A 66 -8.96 -10.96 -2.43
C ALA A 66 -10.13 -11.30 -3.34
N ASN A 67 -10.62 -12.52 -3.20
CA ASN A 67 -11.84 -12.95 -3.88
C ASN A 67 -13.06 -12.61 -3.02
N ALA A 68 -14.06 -12.01 -3.64
CA ALA A 68 -15.32 -11.66 -3.02
C ALA A 68 -16.48 -11.74 -4.02
N SER A 69 -17.70 -11.47 -3.56
CA SER A 69 -18.86 -11.35 -4.45
C SER A 69 -19.80 -10.25 -4.00
N LEU A 70 -20.52 -9.66 -4.96
CA LEU A 70 -21.59 -8.70 -4.74
C LEU A 70 -22.88 -9.21 -5.38
N GLY A 71 -24.02 -8.94 -4.75
CA GLY A 71 -25.33 -9.19 -5.35
C GLY A 71 -26.03 -10.46 -4.94
N THR A 72 -27.30 -10.54 -5.35
CA THR A 72 -28.17 -11.72 -5.18
C THR A 72 -28.87 -12.03 -6.51
N PRO A 73 -28.47 -13.08 -7.26
CA PRO A 73 -27.41 -14.04 -6.94
C PRO A 73 -26.00 -13.41 -6.93
N PRO A 74 -25.02 -14.05 -6.24
CA PRO A 74 -23.65 -13.53 -6.16
C PRO A 74 -22.95 -13.42 -7.52
N GLN A 75 -22.33 -12.26 -7.77
CA GLN A 75 -21.43 -11.98 -8.89
C GLN A 75 -19.99 -11.91 -8.33
N ASN A 76 -19.05 -12.67 -8.90
CA ASN A 76 -17.72 -12.85 -8.32
C ASN A 76 -16.72 -11.78 -8.79
N PHE A 77 -15.83 -11.37 -7.89
CA PHE A 77 -14.80 -10.39 -8.12
C PHE A 77 -13.47 -10.83 -7.54
N ARG A 78 -12.40 -10.41 -8.21
CA ARG A 78 -11.04 -10.39 -7.67
C ARG A 78 -10.67 -8.92 -7.45
N LEU A 79 -10.50 -8.54 -6.19
CA LEU A 79 -10.37 -7.16 -5.76
C LEU A 79 -8.96 -6.90 -5.28
N HIS A 80 -8.30 -5.86 -5.81
CA HIS A 80 -7.04 -5.36 -5.30
C HIS A 80 -7.26 -4.75 -3.90
N ILE A 81 -6.48 -5.19 -2.91
CA ILE A 81 -6.53 -4.69 -1.54
C ILE A 81 -5.71 -3.41 -1.43
N ASP A 82 -6.33 -2.34 -0.93
CA ASP A 82 -5.71 -1.03 -0.92
C ASP A 82 -5.90 -0.33 0.44
N THR A 83 -4.84 -0.22 1.22
CA THR A 83 -4.83 0.54 2.49
C THR A 83 -4.66 2.05 2.27
N GLY A 84 -4.14 2.49 1.12
CA GLY A 84 -4.04 3.90 0.74
C GLY A 84 -5.37 4.52 0.30
N SER A 85 -6.42 3.72 0.15
CA SER A 85 -7.75 4.18 -0.25
C SER A 85 -8.87 3.54 0.56
N SER A 86 -10.11 4.03 0.41
CA SER A 86 -11.19 3.74 1.38
C SER A 86 -12.53 3.37 0.78
N ASP A 87 -12.62 3.33 -0.56
CA ASP A 87 -13.84 2.95 -1.28
C ASP A 87 -13.66 1.55 -1.89
N LEU A 88 -14.63 0.66 -1.70
CA LEU A 88 -14.82 -0.51 -2.55
C LEU A 88 -15.43 -0.05 -3.88
N TRP A 89 -14.86 -0.48 -5.01
CA TRP A 89 -15.50 -0.28 -6.30
C TRP A 89 -15.19 -1.40 -7.31
N VAL A 90 -16.10 -1.59 -8.25
CA VAL A 90 -16.01 -2.60 -9.30
C VAL A 90 -16.43 -2.04 -10.65
N ASN A 91 -15.88 -2.58 -11.72
CA ASN A 91 -16.28 -2.22 -13.08
C ASN A 91 -17.68 -2.78 -13.39
N SER A 92 -18.50 -2.00 -14.10
CA SER A 92 -19.71 -2.55 -14.71
C SER A 92 -19.39 -3.25 -16.03
N ALA A 93 -20.20 -4.25 -16.40
CA ALA A 93 -20.04 -4.98 -17.66
C ALA A 93 -20.14 -4.07 -18.91
N ASN A 94 -20.82 -2.93 -18.77
CA ASN A 94 -20.97 -1.92 -19.82
C ASN A 94 -19.99 -0.75 -19.67
N SER A 95 -18.92 -0.88 -18.86
CA SER A 95 -17.95 0.20 -18.73
C SER A 95 -17.21 0.44 -20.04
N ASN A 96 -16.78 1.68 -20.28
CA ASN A 96 -16.02 2.05 -21.47
C ASN A 96 -14.78 1.15 -21.68
N LEU A 97 -14.13 0.70 -20.60
CA LEU A 97 -12.98 -0.19 -20.62
C LEU A 97 -13.40 -1.62 -20.94
N CYS A 98 -14.36 -2.20 -20.19
CA CYS A 98 -14.75 -3.60 -20.37
C CYS A 98 -15.35 -3.88 -21.76
N MET A 99 -15.89 -2.86 -22.43
CA MET A 99 -16.42 -2.97 -23.80
C MET A 99 -15.37 -2.88 -24.91
N GLN A 100 -14.11 -2.52 -24.64
CA GLN A 100 -13.09 -2.30 -25.69
C GLN A 100 -12.54 -3.58 -26.35
N GLY A 101 -13.13 -4.74 -26.06
CA GLY A 101 -12.73 -6.04 -26.58
C GLY A 101 -11.52 -6.62 -25.84
N GLY A 102 -11.25 -7.92 -26.01
CA GLY A 102 -10.09 -8.58 -25.39
C GLY A 102 -10.26 -9.02 -23.93
N ASN A 103 -11.48 -8.95 -23.37
CA ASN A 103 -11.81 -9.41 -22.01
C ASN A 103 -11.00 -8.69 -20.90
N GLN A 104 -10.80 -7.37 -21.03
CA GLN A 104 -9.96 -6.57 -20.13
C GLN A 104 -10.35 -6.73 -18.65
N CYS A 105 -11.65 -6.76 -18.34
CA CYS A 105 -12.15 -6.89 -16.98
C CYS A 105 -12.40 -8.35 -16.56
N GLY A 106 -11.98 -9.33 -17.38
CA GLY A 106 -12.33 -10.73 -17.18
C GLY A 106 -11.75 -11.33 -15.90
N ASP A 107 -10.50 -11.00 -15.59
CA ASP A 107 -9.81 -11.50 -14.40
C ASP A 107 -10.40 -10.91 -13.11
N SER A 108 -10.86 -9.65 -13.15
CA SER A 108 -11.38 -8.90 -12.00
C SER A 108 -12.86 -9.13 -11.75
N GLY A 109 -13.60 -9.54 -12.77
CA GLY A 109 -15.07 -9.63 -12.75
C GLY A 109 -15.75 -8.30 -13.08
N THR A 110 -17.05 -8.37 -13.37
CA THR A 110 -17.88 -7.18 -13.67
C THR A 110 -19.22 -7.26 -12.94
N TYR A 111 -19.76 -6.11 -12.58
CA TYR A 111 -21.02 -6.00 -11.86
C TYR A 111 -22.17 -5.56 -12.77
N ASN A 112 -23.32 -6.24 -12.64
CA ASN A 112 -24.57 -5.92 -13.28
C ASN A 112 -25.66 -5.69 -12.22
N ALA A 113 -26.00 -4.43 -12.01
CA ALA A 113 -27.03 -4.01 -11.05
C ALA A 113 -28.39 -4.66 -11.32
N ASN A 114 -28.79 -4.77 -12.59
CA ASN A 114 -30.10 -5.32 -12.97
C ASN A 114 -30.22 -6.84 -12.77
N GLN A 115 -29.11 -7.53 -12.46
CA GLN A 115 -29.09 -8.96 -12.16
C GLN A 115 -29.13 -9.25 -10.66
N SER A 116 -29.06 -8.24 -9.80
CA SER A 116 -29.11 -8.41 -8.34
C SER A 116 -30.46 -7.97 -7.78
N SER A 117 -31.14 -8.85 -7.04
CA SER A 117 -32.40 -8.54 -6.35
C SER A 117 -32.21 -7.73 -5.07
N THR A 118 -30.97 -7.57 -4.61
CA THR A 118 -30.62 -6.81 -3.39
C THR A 118 -29.91 -5.49 -3.69
N TYR A 119 -29.71 -5.16 -4.98
CA TYR A 119 -29.17 -3.88 -5.42
C TYR A 119 -30.05 -2.71 -4.99
N GLN A 120 -29.42 -1.66 -4.44
CA GLN A 120 -30.07 -0.38 -4.22
C GLN A 120 -29.16 0.76 -4.71
N TYR A 121 -29.73 1.66 -5.51
CA TYR A 121 -29.06 2.88 -5.93
C TYR A 121 -28.92 3.85 -4.74
N VAL A 122 -27.76 4.49 -4.60
CA VAL A 122 -27.53 5.55 -3.59
C VAL A 122 -27.51 6.93 -4.26
N ASN A 123 -26.55 7.17 -5.15
CA ASN A 123 -26.40 8.41 -5.92
C ASN A 123 -25.41 8.23 -7.09
N SER A 124 -25.17 9.28 -7.89
CA SER A 124 -24.28 9.25 -9.07
C SER A 124 -23.01 10.10 -8.90
N VAL A 125 -22.45 10.17 -7.69
CA VAL A 125 -21.26 11.02 -7.41
C VAL A 125 -19.95 10.23 -7.27
N PHE A 126 -19.96 8.91 -7.51
CA PHE A 126 -18.73 8.12 -7.44
C PHE A 126 -17.76 8.54 -8.56
N ASN A 127 -16.57 9.03 -8.17
CA ASN A 127 -15.52 9.46 -9.10
C ASN A 127 -14.14 9.44 -8.43
N ILE A 128 -13.47 8.28 -8.50
CA ILE A 128 -12.18 8.01 -7.88
C ILE A 128 -11.03 8.21 -8.88
N SER A 129 -9.87 8.67 -8.38
CA SER A 129 -8.64 8.75 -9.16
C SER A 129 -7.42 8.50 -8.26
N TYR A 130 -6.45 7.77 -8.79
CA TYR A 130 -5.22 7.35 -8.12
C TYR A 130 -4.01 8.13 -8.67
N VAL A 131 -2.90 8.12 -7.93
CA VAL A 131 -1.65 8.85 -8.29
C VAL A 131 -1.00 8.30 -9.56
N ASP A 132 -1.20 7.04 -9.89
CA ASP A 132 -0.77 6.46 -11.17
C ASP A 132 -1.59 6.98 -12.37
N GLY A 133 -2.60 7.82 -12.12
CA GLY A 133 -3.50 8.39 -13.13
C GLY A 133 -4.70 7.50 -13.48
N SER A 134 -4.79 6.30 -12.90
CA SER A 134 -5.95 5.43 -13.06
C SER A 134 -7.16 5.94 -12.25
N GLY A 135 -8.35 5.43 -12.54
CA GLY A 135 -9.56 5.81 -11.81
C GLY A 135 -10.83 5.21 -12.40
N ALA A 136 -11.95 5.52 -11.74
CA ALA A 136 -13.28 5.09 -12.15
C ALA A 136 -14.35 6.12 -11.75
N ALA A 137 -15.45 6.18 -12.50
CA ALA A 137 -16.59 7.03 -12.21
C ALA A 137 -17.92 6.37 -12.56
N GLY A 138 -18.96 6.69 -11.79
CA GLY A 138 -20.32 6.20 -11.97
C GLY A 138 -21.18 6.38 -10.72
N ASP A 139 -21.87 5.32 -10.32
CA ASP A 139 -22.84 5.37 -9.21
C ASP A 139 -22.27 4.81 -7.92
N TYR A 140 -22.68 5.37 -6.79
CA TYR A 140 -22.67 4.64 -5.53
C TYR A 140 -23.95 3.80 -5.42
N ALA A 141 -23.80 2.58 -4.93
CA ALA A 141 -24.88 1.64 -4.68
C ALA A 141 -24.63 0.88 -3.38
N THR A 142 -25.67 0.24 -2.84
CA THR A 142 -25.53 -0.82 -1.83
C THR A 142 -25.96 -2.16 -2.42
N ASP A 143 -25.31 -3.23 -1.97
CA ASP A 143 -25.72 -4.60 -2.26
C ASP A 143 -25.17 -5.57 -1.21
N THR A 144 -25.54 -6.85 -1.28
CA THR A 144 -24.98 -7.88 -0.41
C THR A 144 -23.57 -8.24 -0.83
N PHE A 145 -22.59 -8.02 0.05
CA PHE A 145 -21.18 -8.36 -0.15
C PHE A 145 -20.82 -9.66 0.59
N ARG A 146 -20.04 -10.55 -0.03
CA ARG A 146 -19.59 -11.80 0.59
C ARG A 146 -18.12 -12.04 0.35
N PHE A 147 -17.39 -12.38 1.41
CA PHE A 147 -15.96 -12.69 1.39
C PHE A 147 -15.63 -13.57 2.60
N GLY A 148 -14.61 -14.44 2.52
CA GLY A 148 -14.13 -15.22 3.68
C GLY A 148 -15.22 -16.00 4.44
N GLY A 149 -16.30 -16.43 3.77
CA GLY A 149 -17.45 -17.07 4.41
C GLY A 149 -18.42 -16.14 5.16
N LYS A 150 -18.15 -14.83 5.20
CA LYS A 150 -19.03 -13.79 5.75
C LYS A 150 -19.95 -13.21 4.69
N THR A 151 -21.13 -12.79 5.13
CA THR A 151 -22.12 -12.05 4.34
C THR A 151 -22.40 -10.73 5.04
N ILE A 152 -22.22 -9.63 4.33
CA ILE A 152 -22.45 -8.26 4.77
C ILE A 152 -23.58 -7.70 3.93
N GLU A 153 -24.70 -7.40 4.58
CA GLU A 153 -25.85 -6.75 3.95
C GLU A 153 -25.59 -5.24 3.79
N ASP A 154 -26.20 -4.65 2.77
CA ASP A 154 -26.16 -3.21 2.47
C ASP A 154 -24.74 -2.62 2.44
N MET A 155 -23.77 -3.35 1.87
CA MET A 155 -22.41 -2.86 1.70
C MET A 155 -22.39 -1.81 0.59
N GLN A 156 -21.98 -0.58 0.92
CA GLN A 156 -21.89 0.50 -0.07
C GLN A 156 -20.59 0.41 -0.88
N PHE A 157 -20.71 0.61 -2.20
CA PHE A 157 -19.59 0.54 -3.14
C PHE A 157 -19.84 1.40 -4.38
N GLY A 158 -18.77 1.67 -5.13
CA GLY A 158 -18.81 2.36 -6.43
C GLY A 158 -18.97 1.41 -7.62
N ILE A 159 -19.79 1.79 -8.59
CA ILE A 159 -19.93 1.12 -9.89
C ILE A 159 -19.23 1.97 -10.95
N GLY A 160 -18.13 1.46 -11.50
CA GLY A 160 -17.37 2.12 -12.55
C GLY A 160 -18.01 1.92 -13.93
N TYR A 161 -18.70 2.94 -14.44
CA TYR A 161 -19.17 3.00 -15.83
C TYR A 161 -18.11 3.59 -16.78
N VAL A 162 -17.29 4.49 -16.24
CA VAL A 162 -16.08 4.99 -16.90
C VAL A 162 -14.91 4.56 -16.04
N SER A 163 -13.95 3.81 -16.58
CA SER A 163 -12.78 3.34 -15.88
C SER A 163 -11.55 3.35 -16.79
N SER A 164 -10.38 3.51 -16.17
CA SER A 164 -9.07 3.30 -16.79
C SER A 164 -8.28 2.16 -16.14
N SER A 165 -8.87 1.47 -15.15
CA SER A 165 -8.30 0.29 -14.50
C SER A 165 -9.12 -0.97 -14.75
N GLU A 166 -8.43 -2.04 -15.14
CA GLU A 166 -8.98 -3.38 -15.36
C GLU A 166 -9.37 -4.07 -14.03
N GLU A 167 -8.90 -3.52 -12.91
CA GLU A 167 -9.00 -4.10 -11.57
C GLU A 167 -10.11 -3.42 -10.76
N GLY A 168 -10.89 -4.20 -10.02
CA GLY A 168 -11.72 -3.68 -8.94
C GLY A 168 -10.88 -3.51 -7.68
N ILE A 169 -11.23 -2.57 -6.81
CA ILE A 169 -10.42 -2.23 -5.63
C ILE A 169 -11.28 -2.33 -4.37
N LEU A 170 -10.73 -2.91 -3.32
CA LEU A 170 -11.27 -2.95 -1.97
C LEU A 170 -10.43 -2.00 -1.09
N GLY A 171 -10.84 -0.73 -1.05
CA GLY A 171 -10.26 0.26 -0.14
C GLY A 171 -10.66 -0.03 1.31
N ILE A 172 -9.67 -0.09 2.20
CA ILE A 172 -9.84 -0.44 3.63
C ILE A 172 -9.26 0.61 4.59
N GLY A 173 -8.97 1.82 4.09
CA GLY A 173 -8.52 2.96 4.89
C GLY A 173 -9.63 3.65 5.71
N TYR A 174 -9.34 4.87 6.20
CA TYR A 174 -10.31 5.67 6.97
C TYR A 174 -11.50 6.11 6.12
N THR A 175 -12.71 6.04 6.67
CA THR A 175 -13.92 6.48 5.97
C THR A 175 -13.90 7.97 5.59
N ILE A 176 -13.17 8.82 6.32
CA ILE A 176 -12.99 10.24 5.95
C ILE A 176 -12.22 10.41 4.62
N ASN A 177 -11.46 9.39 4.19
CA ASN A 177 -10.74 9.37 2.92
C ASN A 177 -11.58 8.78 1.76
N GLU A 178 -12.85 8.46 2.00
CA GLU A 178 -13.79 8.10 0.93
C GLU A 178 -13.96 9.26 -0.05
N VAL A 179 -14.12 8.94 -1.35
CA VAL A 179 -14.33 9.95 -2.39
C VAL A 179 -15.59 10.77 -2.13
N ALA A 180 -16.63 10.13 -1.58
CA ALA A 180 -17.87 10.79 -1.19
C ALA A 180 -17.62 11.98 -0.25
N VAL A 181 -16.67 11.84 0.69
CA VAL A 181 -16.28 12.91 1.60
C VAL A 181 -15.40 13.93 0.89
N GLY A 182 -14.25 13.49 0.38
CA GLY A 182 -13.19 14.38 -0.11
C GLY A 182 -13.56 15.17 -1.37
N ARG A 183 -14.44 14.62 -2.24
CA ARG A 183 -14.85 15.25 -3.50
C ARG A 183 -16.27 15.76 -3.52
N ALA A 184 -17.21 14.99 -2.94
CA ALA A 184 -18.63 15.34 -3.01
C ALA A 184 -19.14 16.09 -1.77
N GLY A 185 -18.32 16.23 -0.71
CA GLY A 185 -18.70 16.91 0.52
C GLY A 185 -19.83 16.19 1.27
N LEU A 186 -19.99 14.89 1.05
CA LEU A 186 -20.97 14.05 1.73
C LEU A 186 -20.43 13.57 3.08
N GLN A 187 -21.31 12.99 3.89
CA GLN A 187 -20.89 12.29 5.10
C GLN A 187 -20.19 10.97 4.73
N PRO A 188 -19.22 10.51 5.55
CA PRO A 188 -18.63 9.19 5.38
C PRO A 188 -19.70 8.10 5.52
N TYR A 189 -19.49 6.98 4.86
CA TYR A 189 -20.28 5.76 5.03
C TYR A 189 -19.42 4.66 5.70
N PRO A 190 -20.02 3.57 6.20
CA PRO A 190 -19.25 2.45 6.73
C PRO A 190 -18.63 1.63 5.59
N ASN A 191 -17.36 1.86 5.28
CA ASN A 191 -16.56 0.94 4.45
C ASN A 191 -16.32 -0.41 5.17
N LEU A 192 -15.63 -1.37 4.54
CA LEU A 192 -15.63 -2.76 5.03
C LEU A 192 -15.15 -2.92 6.49
N PRO A 193 -13.99 -2.38 6.92
CA PRO A 193 -13.56 -2.48 8.31
C PRO A 193 -14.58 -1.89 9.30
N ALA A 194 -15.09 -0.69 9.00
CA ALA A 194 -16.11 -0.03 9.82
C ALA A 194 -17.41 -0.84 9.89
N LYS A 195 -17.86 -1.41 8.76
CA LYS A 195 -19.08 -2.21 8.67
C LYS A 195 -18.98 -3.50 9.47
N LEU A 196 -17.82 -4.17 9.46
CA LEU A 196 -17.56 -5.35 10.30
C LEU A 196 -17.63 -5.02 11.79
N ALA A 197 -17.09 -3.86 12.20
CA ALA A 197 -17.17 -3.41 13.58
C ALA A 197 -18.62 -3.05 13.98
N GLU A 198 -19.34 -2.33 13.11
CA GLU A 198 -20.75 -1.96 13.30
C GLU A 198 -21.66 -3.19 13.46
N ASN A 199 -21.46 -4.21 12.61
CA ASN A 199 -22.19 -5.47 12.67
C ASN A 199 -21.79 -6.34 13.88
N GLY A 200 -20.71 -5.98 14.59
CA GLY A 200 -20.18 -6.73 15.72
C GLY A 200 -19.46 -8.02 15.34
N ASP A 201 -19.10 -8.19 14.05
CA ASP A 201 -18.27 -9.29 13.55
C ASP A 201 -16.84 -9.23 14.14
N ILE A 202 -16.36 -8.01 14.41
CA ILE A 202 -15.09 -7.72 15.07
C ILE A 202 -15.31 -6.83 16.29
N ASN A 203 -14.40 -6.85 17.26
CA ASN A 203 -14.53 -6.04 18.49
C ASN A 203 -14.10 -4.58 18.31
N SER A 204 -13.10 -4.34 17.47
CA SER A 204 -12.47 -3.04 17.20
C SER A 204 -12.36 -2.86 15.70
N ASN A 205 -12.49 -1.62 15.19
CA ASN A 205 -12.20 -1.30 13.80
C ASN A 205 -10.68 -1.32 13.56
N ALA A 206 -10.15 -2.53 13.46
CA ALA A 206 -8.73 -2.80 13.30
C ALA A 206 -8.52 -4.07 12.49
N TYR A 207 -7.37 -4.17 11.84
CA TYR A 207 -6.98 -5.38 11.12
C TYR A 207 -5.46 -5.52 11.05
N SER A 208 -4.98 -6.76 10.97
CA SER A 208 -3.57 -7.04 10.67
C SER A 208 -3.37 -7.42 9.21
N LEU A 209 -2.24 -7.01 8.64
CA LEU A 209 -1.79 -7.35 7.30
C LEU A 209 -0.49 -8.15 7.37
N TRP A 210 -0.47 -9.29 6.68
CA TRP A 210 0.72 -10.10 6.46
C TRP A 210 0.76 -10.53 4.99
N LEU A 211 1.68 -9.95 4.22
CA LEU A 211 1.77 -10.18 2.77
C LEU A 211 2.61 -11.42 2.42
N ASN A 212 3.35 -11.96 3.38
CA ASN A 212 4.37 -13.01 3.19
C ASN A 212 5.52 -12.56 2.27
N ASP A 213 6.47 -13.43 1.93
CA ASP A 213 7.63 -13.10 1.10
C ASP A 213 7.28 -12.92 -0.39
N LEU A 214 8.22 -12.35 -1.16
CA LEU A 214 8.06 -12.08 -2.58
C LEU A 214 7.81 -13.33 -3.42
N ASP A 215 8.23 -14.52 -3.02
CA ASP A 215 8.00 -15.76 -3.80
C ASP A 215 6.71 -16.48 -3.37
N ALA A 216 6.09 -16.07 -2.26
CA ALA A 216 4.82 -16.60 -1.81
C ALA A 216 3.66 -16.21 -2.74
N SER A 217 2.71 -17.14 -2.90
CA SER A 217 1.48 -16.92 -3.66
C SER A 217 0.33 -16.38 -2.81
N THR A 218 0.46 -16.44 -1.49
CA THR A 218 -0.61 -16.08 -0.54
C THR A 218 -0.09 -15.31 0.65
N GLY A 219 -0.93 -14.40 1.14
CA GLY A 219 -0.83 -13.73 2.42
C GLY A 219 -2.22 -13.67 3.07
N SER A 220 -2.40 -12.76 4.02
CA SER A 220 -3.67 -12.63 4.74
C SER A 220 -3.91 -11.24 5.31
N ILE A 221 -5.19 -10.86 5.37
CA ILE A 221 -5.71 -9.82 6.24
C ILE A 221 -6.54 -10.49 7.32
N LEU A 222 -6.38 -10.03 8.56
CA LEU A 222 -7.16 -10.51 9.69
C LEU A 222 -7.90 -9.33 10.33
N PHE A 223 -9.18 -9.18 10.01
CA PHE A 223 -10.01 -8.14 10.62
C PHE A 223 -10.33 -8.52 12.07
N GLY A 224 -10.10 -7.58 12.99
CA GLY A 224 -10.36 -7.75 14.43
C GLY A 224 -9.38 -8.64 15.16
N GLY A 225 -8.27 -9.05 14.54
CA GLY A 225 -7.32 -9.98 15.16
C GLY A 225 -5.88 -9.74 14.72
N VAL A 226 -4.98 -10.43 15.43
CA VAL A 226 -3.57 -10.59 15.05
C VAL A 226 -3.22 -12.08 15.09
N ASP A 227 -2.22 -12.49 14.31
CA ASP A 227 -1.66 -13.84 14.31
C ASP A 227 -0.21 -13.75 14.76
N THR A 228 0.06 -14.22 15.98
CA THR A 228 1.38 -14.06 16.61
C THR A 228 2.46 -14.94 16.01
N ASP A 229 2.09 -15.92 15.18
CA ASP A 229 3.07 -16.79 14.53
C ASP A 229 3.62 -16.18 13.24
N LYS A 230 3.03 -15.07 12.76
CA LYS A 230 3.40 -14.38 11.51
C LYS A 230 4.41 -13.26 11.69
N TYR A 231 4.91 -13.04 12.90
CA TYR A 231 5.93 -12.04 13.18
C TYR A 231 6.93 -12.50 14.22
N GLU A 232 8.07 -11.83 14.24
CA GLU A 232 9.14 -12.04 15.21
C GLU A 232 9.10 -10.96 16.30
N GLY A 233 9.44 -11.33 17.53
CA GLY A 233 9.50 -10.40 18.66
C GLY A 233 8.13 -9.94 19.14
N GLU A 234 8.02 -8.65 19.45
CA GLU A 234 6.80 -8.02 19.97
C GLU A 234 6.30 -6.94 19.01
N LEU A 235 4.98 -6.74 18.97
CA LEU A 235 4.40 -5.61 18.26
C LEU A 235 4.75 -4.31 18.98
N GLN A 236 5.17 -3.30 18.22
CA GLN A 236 5.48 -1.98 18.75
C GLN A 236 4.55 -0.93 18.15
N THR A 237 3.81 -0.24 19.01
CA THR A 237 2.72 0.66 18.63
C THR A 237 3.20 2.10 18.49
N LEU A 238 2.94 2.66 17.31
CA LEU A 238 3.27 4.00 16.87
C LEU A 238 1.97 4.79 16.61
N PRO A 239 1.95 6.10 16.89
CA PRO A 239 0.82 6.95 16.55
C PRO A 239 0.76 7.20 15.04
N ILE A 240 -0.45 7.21 14.47
CA ILE A 240 -0.65 7.77 13.13
C ILE A 240 -0.49 9.29 13.21
N ILE A 241 0.12 9.89 12.19
CA ILE A 241 0.31 11.33 12.08
C ILE A 241 -0.99 11.95 11.56
N LYS A 242 -1.47 12.98 12.27
CA LYS A 242 -2.57 13.79 11.77
C LYS A 242 -2.13 14.58 10.55
N GLU A 243 -2.96 14.58 9.54
CA GLU A 243 -2.79 15.44 8.38
C GLU A 243 -3.18 16.88 8.72
N ARG A 244 -2.91 17.79 7.77
CA ARG A 244 -3.32 19.18 7.87
C ARG A 244 -4.83 19.25 8.13
N GLY A 245 -5.26 20.08 9.08
CA GLY A 245 -6.66 20.10 9.55
C GLY A 245 -6.92 19.23 10.78
N GLY A 246 -5.93 18.45 11.26
CA GLY A 246 -5.99 17.74 12.54
C GLY A 246 -6.80 16.44 12.48
N VAL A 247 -7.00 15.89 11.29
CA VAL A 247 -7.74 14.65 11.01
C VAL A 247 -6.77 13.50 10.72
N PHE A 248 -7.23 12.28 10.95
CA PHE A 248 -6.57 11.06 10.50
C PHE A 248 -7.32 10.59 9.24
N ALA A 249 -6.70 10.66 8.07
CA ALA A 249 -7.31 10.20 6.82
C ALA A 249 -6.46 9.11 6.14
N GLU A 250 -5.16 9.11 6.37
CA GLU A 250 -4.22 8.14 5.80
C GLU A 250 -3.34 7.47 6.88
N PHE A 251 -2.78 6.31 6.57
CA PHE A 251 -1.92 5.53 7.48
C PHE A 251 -0.47 6.03 7.48
N ILE A 252 -0.30 7.31 7.81
CA ILE A 252 1.01 7.98 7.80
C ILE A 252 1.68 7.84 9.16
N ILE A 253 2.92 7.36 9.18
CA ILE A 253 3.79 7.31 10.38
C ILE A 253 5.12 8.01 10.10
N ALA A 254 5.90 8.31 11.14
CA ALA A 254 7.21 8.97 11.01
C ALA A 254 8.34 7.94 10.85
N LEU A 255 8.96 7.90 9.68
CA LEU A 255 10.24 7.25 9.48
C LEU A 255 11.35 8.18 10.02
N THR A 256 12.02 7.75 11.09
CA THR A 256 12.98 8.58 11.83
C THR A 256 14.43 8.32 11.51
N GLY A 257 14.71 7.19 10.88
CA GLY A 257 16.04 6.83 10.41
C GLY A 257 15.98 5.75 9.36
N MET A 258 17.00 5.73 8.50
CA MET A 258 17.16 4.67 7.52
C MET A 258 18.63 4.32 7.36
N GLY A 259 18.90 3.04 7.18
CA GLY A 259 20.22 2.49 7.15
C GLY A 259 20.33 1.25 6.28
N GLN A 260 21.48 0.59 6.36
CA GLN A 260 21.77 -0.63 5.62
C GLN A 260 22.58 -1.59 6.47
N ASN A 261 22.25 -2.88 6.38
CA ASN A 261 23.06 -3.97 6.95
C ASN A 261 23.38 -3.81 8.44
N GLY A 262 22.43 -3.28 9.22
CA GLY A 262 22.55 -3.03 10.66
C GLY A 262 23.18 -1.69 11.05
N ASP A 263 23.66 -0.90 10.08
CA ASP A 263 24.03 0.50 10.30
C ASP A 263 22.81 1.39 10.05
N ASP A 264 21.88 1.36 11.01
CA ASP A 264 20.50 1.88 10.97
C ASP A 264 20.38 3.39 10.64
N GLY A 265 21.49 4.14 10.62
CA GLY A 265 21.54 5.58 10.32
C GLY A 265 22.46 5.97 9.16
N SER A 266 22.94 4.99 8.38
CA SER A 266 23.89 5.22 7.29
C SER A 266 23.34 6.00 6.09
N LEU A 267 22.02 6.09 5.93
CA LEU A 267 21.37 6.90 4.89
C LEU A 267 20.86 8.22 5.47
N PHE A 268 20.12 8.17 6.57
CA PHE A 268 19.80 9.33 7.39
C PHE A 268 19.39 8.89 8.80
N LYS A 269 19.41 9.83 9.75
CA LYS A 269 19.00 9.61 11.14
C LYS A 269 18.44 10.90 11.72
N ASP A 270 17.65 10.78 12.77
CA ASP A 270 17.08 11.91 13.52
C ASP A 270 16.24 12.86 12.64
N GLU A 271 15.65 12.31 11.58
CA GLU A 271 14.71 13.01 10.68
C GLU A 271 13.26 12.63 11.03
N ASN A 272 12.28 13.29 10.43
CA ASN A 272 10.86 12.96 10.61
C ASN A 272 10.18 12.88 9.24
N VAL A 273 10.51 11.85 8.45
CA VAL A 273 9.96 11.68 7.12
C VAL A 273 8.56 11.05 7.24
N PRO A 274 7.48 11.75 6.85
CA PRO A 274 6.16 11.13 6.82
C PRO A 274 6.13 10.06 5.72
N VAL A 275 5.72 8.85 6.09
CA VAL A 275 5.58 7.73 5.16
C VAL A 275 4.19 7.11 5.28
N LEU A 276 3.54 6.90 4.15
CA LEU A 276 2.28 6.16 4.07
C LEU A 276 2.54 4.66 3.98
N LEU A 277 1.84 3.85 4.78
CA LEU A 277 1.82 2.39 4.63
C LEU A 277 0.68 1.97 3.69
N ASP A 278 1.04 1.54 2.47
CA ASP A 278 0.08 1.38 1.37
C ASP A 278 0.20 0.04 0.62
N SER A 279 -0.72 -0.90 0.87
CA SER A 279 -0.80 -2.14 0.09
C SER A 279 -1.28 -1.94 -1.36
N GLY A 280 -1.79 -0.74 -1.68
CA GLY A 280 -2.18 -0.35 -3.03
C GLY A 280 -0.99 0.01 -3.92
N SER A 281 0.21 0.13 -3.36
CA SER A 281 1.43 0.51 -4.08
C SER A 281 2.38 -0.68 -4.24
N SER A 282 2.71 -1.03 -5.49
CA SER A 282 3.62 -2.15 -5.80
C SER A 282 5.04 -1.99 -5.23
N LEU A 283 5.58 -0.77 -5.26
CA LEU A 283 6.95 -0.45 -4.83
C LEU A 283 6.93 0.47 -3.60
N MET A 284 8.09 0.66 -2.98
CA MET A 284 8.26 1.80 -2.07
C MET A 284 8.76 3.02 -2.84
N TYR A 285 8.29 4.20 -2.45
CA TYR A 285 8.67 5.49 -3.01
C TYR A 285 9.25 6.34 -1.89
N LEU A 286 10.56 6.62 -1.98
CA LEU A 286 11.31 7.29 -0.94
C LEU A 286 11.72 8.70 -1.39
N PRO A 287 12.10 9.60 -0.46
CA PRO A 287 12.62 10.91 -0.84
C PRO A 287 13.72 10.79 -1.90
N ASP A 288 13.66 11.63 -2.93
CA ASP A 288 14.49 11.49 -4.13
C ASP A 288 15.99 11.38 -3.83
N GLN A 289 16.47 12.10 -2.80
CA GLN A 289 17.87 12.02 -2.37
C GLN A 289 18.25 10.64 -1.85
N VAL A 290 17.34 10.00 -1.10
CA VAL A 290 17.51 8.65 -0.57
C VAL A 290 17.46 7.63 -1.70
N ALA A 291 16.45 7.72 -2.58
CA ALA A 291 16.33 6.81 -3.74
C ALA A 291 17.58 6.89 -4.63
N ASN A 292 18.06 8.10 -4.94
CA ASN A 292 19.26 8.30 -5.74
C ASN A 292 20.54 7.75 -5.06
N ALA A 293 20.68 7.90 -3.74
CA ALA A 293 21.79 7.30 -3.01
C ALA A 293 21.77 5.76 -3.12
N LEU A 294 20.60 5.14 -2.97
CA LEU A 294 20.44 3.70 -3.14
C LEU A 294 20.74 3.24 -4.57
N TYR A 295 20.36 4.01 -5.57
CA TYR A 295 20.69 3.70 -6.98
C TYR A 295 22.21 3.66 -7.20
N GLN A 296 22.96 4.58 -6.60
CA GLN A 296 24.42 4.56 -6.66
C GLN A 296 24.99 3.35 -5.92
N THR A 297 24.51 3.06 -4.70
CA THR A 297 24.98 1.93 -3.89
C THR A 297 24.79 0.59 -4.59
N TYR A 298 23.63 0.36 -5.20
CA TYR A 298 23.28 -0.92 -5.82
C TYR A 298 23.51 -0.97 -7.34
N ASN A 299 24.05 0.11 -7.92
CA ASN A 299 24.20 0.28 -9.36
C ASN A 299 22.87 0.05 -10.10
N ALA A 300 21.79 0.61 -9.56
CA ALA A 300 20.49 0.65 -10.22
C ALA A 300 20.41 1.86 -11.15
N GLN A 301 19.72 1.72 -12.27
CA GLN A 301 19.63 2.71 -13.33
C GLN A 301 18.17 3.12 -13.52
N TYR A 302 17.82 4.32 -13.06
CA TYR A 302 16.46 4.85 -13.20
C TYR A 302 16.15 5.22 -14.65
N ASP A 303 15.09 4.63 -15.21
CA ASP A 303 14.53 5.00 -16.49
C ASP A 303 13.22 5.74 -16.26
N SER A 304 13.22 7.06 -16.40
CA SER A 304 12.04 7.90 -16.19
C SER A 304 10.92 7.63 -17.19
N SER A 305 11.22 7.05 -18.36
CA SER A 305 10.19 6.67 -19.34
C SER A 305 9.42 5.42 -18.92
N GLN A 306 10.08 4.54 -18.18
CA GLN A 306 9.43 3.37 -17.54
C GLN A 306 8.96 3.70 -16.13
N GLY A 307 9.51 4.75 -15.50
CA GLY A 307 9.27 5.13 -14.11
C GLY A 307 9.98 4.26 -13.07
N ALA A 308 10.90 3.39 -13.48
CA ALA A 308 11.48 2.33 -12.64
C ALA A 308 13.00 2.31 -12.73
N ALA A 309 13.66 1.87 -11.66
CA ALA A 309 15.10 1.64 -11.63
C ALA A 309 15.44 0.19 -11.99
N PHE A 310 16.21 -0.03 -13.06
CA PHE A 310 16.67 -1.36 -13.45
C PHE A 310 17.92 -1.74 -12.66
N VAL A 311 18.00 -2.99 -12.21
CA VAL A 311 19.12 -3.50 -11.41
C VAL A 311 19.53 -4.91 -11.84
N SER A 312 20.73 -5.32 -11.46
CA SER A 312 21.16 -6.70 -11.67
C SER A 312 20.28 -7.66 -10.86
N CYS A 313 19.64 -8.64 -11.52
CA CYS A 313 18.88 -9.69 -10.83
C CYS A 313 19.73 -10.47 -9.82
N ASN A 314 21.06 -10.53 -10.00
CA ASN A 314 21.95 -11.18 -9.04
C ASN A 314 22.02 -10.47 -7.69
N LEU A 315 21.53 -9.23 -7.59
CA LEU A 315 21.42 -8.52 -6.32
C LEU A 315 20.52 -9.28 -5.33
N ALA A 316 19.50 -10.00 -5.81
CA ALA A 316 18.61 -10.82 -4.98
C ALA A 316 19.35 -11.93 -4.23
N ASN A 317 20.50 -12.39 -4.76
CA ASN A 317 21.31 -13.45 -4.15
C ASN A 317 22.39 -12.91 -3.20
N LYS A 318 22.49 -11.58 -3.04
CA LYS A 318 23.47 -10.97 -2.14
C LYS A 318 22.88 -10.86 -0.73
N GLN A 319 23.76 -10.99 0.26
CA GLN A 319 23.42 -10.69 1.64
C GLN A 319 23.31 -9.18 1.83
N GLY A 320 22.32 -8.76 2.60
CA GLY A 320 22.14 -7.38 3.03
C GLY A 320 20.68 -7.00 3.22
N SER A 321 20.47 -5.81 3.78
CA SER A 321 19.15 -5.24 4.05
C SER A 321 19.14 -3.72 3.90
N LEU A 322 17.95 -3.17 3.67
CA LEU A 322 17.60 -1.80 4.01
C LEU A 322 16.87 -1.80 5.35
N ASP A 323 17.31 -0.97 6.28
CA ASP A 323 16.78 -0.92 7.64
C ASP A 323 16.00 0.37 7.84
N PHE A 324 14.75 0.25 8.28
CA PHE A 324 13.82 1.35 8.50
C PHE A 324 13.57 1.51 10.00
N ASN A 325 13.77 2.71 10.53
CA ASN A 325 13.62 3.00 11.95
C ASN A 325 12.46 3.97 12.19
N PHE A 326 11.55 3.60 13.09
CA PHE A 326 10.40 4.40 13.51
C PHE A 326 10.47 4.62 15.02
N SER A 327 11.20 5.64 15.45
CA SER A 327 11.41 5.98 16.86
C SER A 327 11.91 4.79 17.71
N GLY A 328 12.82 3.98 17.16
CA GLY A 328 13.39 2.79 17.81
C GLY A 328 12.79 1.46 17.36
N VAL A 329 11.63 1.46 16.68
CA VAL A 329 11.11 0.25 16.01
C VAL A 329 11.88 0.02 14.73
N LYS A 330 12.47 -1.15 14.54
CA LYS A 330 13.23 -1.48 13.32
C LYS A 330 12.51 -2.53 12.49
N ILE A 331 12.39 -2.26 11.19
CA ILE A 331 12.03 -3.24 10.16
C ILE A 331 13.18 -3.33 9.15
N SER A 332 13.67 -4.53 8.90
CA SER A 332 14.73 -4.81 7.93
C SER A 332 14.14 -5.48 6.70
N VAL A 333 14.33 -4.85 5.54
CA VAL A 333 13.93 -5.37 4.22
C VAL A 333 15.15 -6.00 3.54
N PRO A 334 15.20 -7.33 3.38
CA PRO A 334 16.35 -8.00 2.77
C PRO A 334 16.44 -7.72 1.26
N LEU A 335 17.64 -7.83 0.68
CA LEU A 335 17.86 -7.50 -0.73
C LEU A 335 17.04 -8.33 -1.73
N ASN A 336 16.70 -9.58 -1.40
CA ASN A 336 15.84 -10.42 -2.25
C ASN A 336 14.42 -9.86 -2.36
N GLU A 337 13.92 -9.18 -1.33
CA GLU A 337 12.62 -8.51 -1.35
C GLU A 337 12.62 -7.23 -2.20
N LEU A 338 13.80 -6.65 -2.46
CA LEU A 338 13.97 -5.41 -3.22
C LEU A 338 14.24 -5.62 -4.71
N VAL A 339 14.32 -6.87 -5.20
CA VAL A 339 14.69 -7.16 -6.59
C VAL A 339 13.53 -7.86 -7.28
N ILE A 340 12.76 -7.09 -8.04
CA ILE A 340 11.53 -7.56 -8.67
C ILE A 340 11.81 -7.98 -10.11
N LEU A 341 11.42 -9.21 -10.48
CA LEU A 341 11.49 -9.67 -11.86
C LEU A 341 10.43 -8.95 -12.70
N ALA A 342 10.84 -7.94 -13.47
CA ALA A 342 9.93 -7.18 -14.32
C ALA A 342 9.66 -7.86 -15.67
N ALA A 343 10.64 -8.62 -16.19
CA ALA A 343 10.54 -9.21 -17.52
C ALA A 343 11.55 -10.35 -17.75
N VAL A 344 11.28 -11.18 -18.75
CA VAL A 344 12.29 -12.05 -19.36
C VAL A 344 12.48 -11.63 -20.81
N SER A 345 13.66 -11.10 -21.14
CA SER A 345 14.02 -10.63 -22.47
C SER A 345 15.10 -11.50 -23.09
N ARG A 346 14.80 -12.15 -24.23
CA ARG A 346 15.72 -13.07 -24.93
C ARG A 346 16.31 -14.15 -24.00
N GLY A 347 15.47 -14.70 -23.12
CA GLY A 347 15.87 -15.73 -22.14
C GLY A 347 16.69 -15.21 -20.96
N ARG A 348 16.84 -13.88 -20.80
CA ARG A 348 17.53 -13.27 -19.65
C ARG A 348 16.53 -12.54 -18.76
N PRO A 349 16.60 -12.71 -17.43
CA PRO A 349 15.75 -11.95 -16.53
C PRO A 349 16.17 -10.47 -16.54
N VAL A 350 15.17 -9.60 -16.49
CA VAL A 350 15.29 -8.15 -16.35
C VAL A 350 14.60 -7.82 -15.04
N CYS A 351 15.38 -7.28 -14.10
CA CYS A 351 14.87 -6.94 -12.78
C CYS A 351 14.88 -5.43 -12.59
N ILE A 352 13.92 -4.97 -11.79
CA ILE A 352 13.90 -3.62 -11.28
C ILE A 352 14.18 -3.64 -9.79
N PHE A 353 14.68 -2.53 -9.28
CA PHE A 353 14.86 -2.27 -7.87
C PHE A 353 13.55 -1.76 -7.30
N GLY A 354 13.13 -2.33 -6.16
CA GLY A 354 11.82 -2.11 -5.55
C GLY A 354 11.63 -0.73 -4.91
N VAL A 355 12.50 0.24 -5.23
CA VAL A 355 12.52 1.61 -4.72
C VAL A 355 12.41 2.59 -5.88
N GLY A 356 11.38 3.45 -5.84
CA GLY A 356 11.20 4.60 -6.72
C GLY A 356 11.46 5.95 -6.01
N PRO A 357 11.66 7.03 -6.76
CA PRO A 357 11.61 8.39 -6.22
C PRO A 357 10.16 8.78 -5.93
N ALA A 358 9.90 9.40 -4.77
CA ALA A 358 8.58 9.91 -4.40
C ALA A 358 8.19 11.19 -5.16
N GLY A 359 9.17 11.94 -5.68
CA GLY A 359 8.93 13.24 -6.29
C GLY A 359 8.34 14.22 -5.28
N ASP A 360 7.25 14.89 -5.66
CA ASP A 360 6.56 15.87 -4.81
C ASP A 360 5.49 15.24 -3.88
N SER A 361 5.27 13.92 -3.98
CA SER A 361 4.28 13.20 -3.18
C SER A 361 4.81 12.82 -1.80
N VAL A 362 3.91 12.43 -0.89
CA VAL A 362 4.34 11.77 0.36
C VAL A 362 5.12 10.51 0.04
N ALA A 363 6.14 10.19 0.84
CA ALA A 363 6.83 8.92 0.69
C ALA A 363 5.87 7.76 1.00
N VAL A 364 5.99 6.66 0.28
CA VAL A 364 5.10 5.51 0.38
C VAL A 364 5.91 4.25 0.63
N LEU A 365 5.55 3.50 1.64
CA LEU A 365 6.07 2.17 1.91
C LEU A 365 5.04 1.15 1.42
N GLY A 366 5.17 0.79 0.14
CA GLY A 366 4.30 -0.18 -0.52
C GLY A 366 4.67 -1.64 -0.26
N ASP A 367 4.21 -2.54 -1.12
CA ASP A 367 4.37 -4.00 -0.97
C ASP A 367 5.82 -4.42 -0.73
N THR A 368 6.77 -3.78 -1.41
CA THR A 368 8.21 -4.05 -1.21
C THR A 368 8.67 -3.89 0.24
N PHE A 369 8.10 -2.95 0.99
CA PHE A 369 8.33 -2.83 2.43
C PHE A 369 7.39 -3.75 3.21
N LEU A 370 6.08 -3.71 2.90
CA LEU A 370 5.03 -4.37 3.67
C LEU A 370 5.18 -5.89 3.73
N ARG A 371 5.83 -6.53 2.75
CA ARG A 371 6.19 -7.96 2.84
C ARG A 371 7.12 -8.27 4.02
N SER A 372 8.02 -7.36 4.34
CA SER A 372 8.99 -7.50 5.44
C SER A 372 8.45 -7.09 6.82
N ALA A 373 7.21 -6.59 6.88
CA ALA A 373 6.57 -6.17 8.12
C ALA A 373 5.30 -6.98 8.39
N TYR A 374 5.01 -7.21 9.65
CA TYR A 374 3.66 -7.51 10.10
C TYR A 374 3.05 -6.22 10.64
N VAL A 375 1.91 -5.82 10.09
CA VAL A 375 1.34 -4.49 10.35
C VAL A 375 -0.06 -4.62 10.92
N VAL A 376 -0.33 -4.01 12.07
CA VAL A 376 -1.68 -3.86 12.63
C VAL A 376 -2.14 -2.42 12.43
N TYR A 377 -3.22 -2.24 11.68
CA TYR A 377 -3.90 -0.97 11.47
C TYR A 377 -5.04 -0.88 12.49
N ASP A 378 -4.94 0.04 13.45
CA ASP A 378 -5.97 0.26 14.47
C ASP A 378 -6.62 1.64 14.25
N LEU A 379 -7.74 1.63 13.52
CA LEU A 379 -8.47 2.84 13.11
C LEU A 379 -9.26 3.45 14.28
N ASP A 380 -9.74 2.62 15.22
CA ASP A 380 -10.44 3.09 16.42
C ASP A 380 -9.50 3.92 17.32
N ASN A 381 -8.23 3.53 17.40
CA ASN A 381 -7.24 4.20 18.26
C ASN A 381 -6.27 5.12 17.51
N ASN A 382 -6.31 5.17 16.18
CA ASN A 382 -5.40 5.91 15.30
C ASN A 382 -3.93 5.53 15.50
N GLN A 383 -3.66 4.23 15.48
CA GLN A 383 -2.35 3.65 15.75
C GLN A 383 -1.97 2.62 14.70
N ILE A 384 -0.66 2.47 14.49
CA ILE A 384 -0.07 1.36 13.74
C ILE A 384 0.80 0.56 14.72
N SER A 385 0.67 -0.78 14.74
CA SER A 385 1.65 -1.63 15.42
C SER A 385 2.48 -2.40 14.40
N LEU A 386 3.80 -2.38 14.55
CA LEU A 386 4.75 -3.02 13.65
C LEU A 386 5.58 -4.08 14.37
N ALA A 387 5.87 -5.17 13.67
CA ALA A 387 6.90 -6.14 14.02
C ALA A 387 7.56 -6.66 12.74
N GLN A 388 8.78 -7.19 12.85
CA GLN A 388 9.44 -7.87 11.75
C GLN A 388 8.59 -9.08 11.34
N THR A 389 8.35 -9.26 10.04
CA THR A 389 7.60 -10.42 9.54
C THR A 389 8.32 -11.73 9.85
N ASN A 390 7.55 -12.79 10.06
CA ASN A 390 8.03 -14.17 9.98
C ASN A 390 7.62 -14.74 8.61
N PHE A 391 8.56 -14.73 7.68
CA PHE A 391 8.32 -15.22 6.32
C PHE A 391 7.98 -16.71 6.31
N ASN A 392 7.07 -17.12 5.41
CA ASN A 392 6.67 -18.52 5.23
C ASN A 392 6.17 -19.22 6.50
N ALA A 393 5.69 -18.47 7.48
CA ALA A 393 5.12 -19.02 8.70
C ALA A 393 3.92 -19.94 8.38
N THR A 394 4.03 -21.21 8.75
CA THR A 394 2.99 -22.23 8.49
C THR A 394 2.06 -22.47 9.68
N SER A 395 2.50 -22.16 10.90
CA SER A 395 1.66 -22.18 12.10
C SER A 395 0.84 -20.90 12.22
N SER A 396 -0.19 -20.92 13.08
CA SER A 396 -1.08 -19.79 13.30
C SER A 396 -1.52 -19.77 14.75
N ASN A 397 -1.45 -18.60 15.38
CA ASN A 397 -1.93 -18.33 16.72
C ASN A 397 -2.70 -17.00 16.74
N ILE A 398 -3.98 -17.08 16.41
CA ILE A 398 -4.86 -15.92 16.26
C ILE A 398 -5.37 -15.44 17.61
N GLN A 399 -5.21 -14.14 17.88
CA GLN A 399 -5.72 -13.45 19.06
C GLN A 399 -6.63 -12.28 18.64
N GLU A 400 -7.76 -12.12 19.35
CA GLU A 400 -8.68 -11.00 19.14
C GLU A 400 -8.05 -9.67 19.55
N ILE A 401 -8.18 -8.65 18.70
CA ILE A 401 -7.99 -7.25 19.09
C ILE A 401 -9.20 -6.83 19.92
N LYS A 402 -8.96 -6.35 21.13
CA LYS A 402 -10.00 -5.85 22.05
C LYS A 402 -10.27 -4.36 21.78
N LYS A 403 -11.33 -3.83 22.39
CA LYS A 403 -11.58 -2.39 22.41
C LYS A 403 -10.59 -1.67 23.32
N GLY A 404 -10.30 -0.41 23.01
CA GLY A 404 -9.41 0.44 23.81
C GLY A 404 -8.01 0.54 23.23
N SER A 405 -7.24 1.51 23.70
CA SER A 405 -5.91 1.87 23.17
C SER A 405 -4.82 0.83 23.43
N ASP A 406 -5.08 -0.15 24.29
CA ASP A 406 -4.24 -1.32 24.58
C ASP A 406 -4.88 -2.62 24.04
N GLY A 407 -5.79 -2.47 23.07
CA GLY A 407 -6.59 -3.58 22.54
C GLY A 407 -5.79 -4.59 21.71
N VAL A 408 -4.69 -4.17 21.09
CA VAL A 408 -3.81 -5.05 20.31
C VAL A 408 -3.01 -5.93 21.27
N PRO A 409 -3.19 -7.27 21.23
CA PRO A 409 -2.59 -8.15 22.22
C PRO A 409 -1.06 -8.20 22.07
N ASN A 410 -0.35 -8.19 23.20
CA ASN A 410 1.12 -8.21 23.30
C ASN A 410 1.84 -7.07 22.55
N ALA A 411 1.13 -5.96 22.27
CA ALA A 411 1.76 -4.77 21.71
C ALA A 411 2.28 -3.84 22.82
N SER A 412 3.44 -3.23 22.61
CA SER A 412 4.05 -2.24 23.49
C SER A 412 4.05 -0.86 22.85
N VAL A 413 3.67 0.18 23.60
CA VAL A 413 3.69 1.55 23.10
C VAL A 413 5.13 2.05 23.00
N VAL A 414 5.48 2.64 21.85
CA VAL A 414 6.80 3.23 21.63
C VAL A 414 6.89 4.57 22.36
N ASN A 415 7.77 4.64 23.36
CA ASN A 415 8.01 5.86 24.12
C ASN A 415 8.65 6.94 23.24
N ASN A 416 8.15 8.17 23.33
CA ASN A 416 8.60 9.32 22.53
C ASN A 416 8.47 9.12 21.01
N ALA A 417 7.51 8.28 20.58
CA ALA A 417 7.20 8.13 19.17
C ALA A 417 6.82 9.49 18.55
N VAL A 418 7.39 9.78 17.39
CA VAL A 418 7.08 11.00 16.65
C VAL A 418 5.64 10.94 16.16
N SER A 419 4.80 11.85 16.68
CA SER A 419 3.36 11.92 16.37
C SER A 419 2.99 13.10 15.47
N THR A 420 3.97 13.89 15.04
CA THR A 420 3.79 15.06 14.17
C THR A 420 4.95 15.18 13.19
N ALA A 421 4.64 15.26 11.90
CA ALA A 421 5.58 15.64 10.85
C ALA A 421 4.87 16.60 9.88
N ALA A 422 5.63 17.42 9.14
CA ALA A 422 5.06 18.26 8.09
C ALA A 422 4.64 17.37 6.91
N VAL A 423 3.37 16.95 6.89
CA VAL A 423 2.80 16.23 5.76
C VAL A 423 2.45 17.25 4.66
N GLY A 424 3.24 17.28 3.58
CA GLY A 424 2.94 18.04 2.37
C GLY A 424 1.73 17.46 1.64
N SER A 425 1.10 18.24 0.76
CA SER A 425 -0.05 17.79 -0.04
C SER A 425 0.36 16.68 -1.02
N GLY A 426 -0.27 15.50 -0.98
CA GLY A 426 -0.11 14.49 -2.02
C GLY A 426 -0.12 13.05 -1.54
N GLY A 427 -1.18 12.62 -0.84
CA GLY A 427 -1.48 11.19 -0.65
C GLY A 427 -1.72 10.46 -1.99
N PRO A 428 -1.88 9.13 -2.00
CA PRO A 428 -1.99 8.27 -3.20
C PRO A 428 -3.18 8.59 -4.12
N ARG A 429 -4.03 9.55 -3.77
CA ARG A 429 -5.06 10.11 -4.65
C ARG A 429 -4.71 11.55 -5.04
N VAL A 430 -4.82 11.85 -6.34
CA VAL A 430 -4.62 13.19 -6.92
C VAL A 430 -5.57 14.26 -6.32
N ASN A 431 -6.59 13.85 -5.55
CA ASN A 431 -7.52 14.75 -4.86
C ASN A 431 -8.05 14.14 -3.54
N GLY A 432 -7.21 13.48 -2.73
CA GLY A 432 -7.48 13.40 -1.27
C GLY A 432 -7.65 14.83 -0.72
N PRO A 433 -8.25 15.05 0.47
CA PRO A 433 -8.63 16.38 0.96
C PRO A 433 -7.55 17.44 0.66
N SER A 434 -7.78 18.25 -0.38
CA SER A 434 -6.83 19.26 -0.80
C SER A 434 -7.03 20.47 0.09
N ILE A 435 -6.10 20.69 1.01
CA ILE A 435 -6.08 21.92 1.80
C ILE A 435 -5.16 22.90 1.07
N THR A 436 -5.77 23.83 0.34
CA THR A 436 -5.08 24.95 -0.31
C THR A 436 -4.23 25.75 0.69
N GLY A 437 -3.04 26.18 0.27
CA GLY A 437 -2.22 27.15 1.01
C GLY A 437 -0.73 26.95 0.78
N GLY A 438 -0.16 27.78 -0.09
CA GLY A 438 1.27 27.75 -0.42
C GLY A 438 2.15 28.21 0.74
N GLY A 439 3.25 27.49 0.93
CA GLY A 439 4.42 27.90 1.71
C GLY A 439 5.64 27.85 0.80
N SER A 440 6.25 29.00 0.56
CA SER A 440 7.46 29.17 -0.24
C SER A 440 8.69 28.62 0.50
N PHE A 441 9.39 27.66 -0.10
CA PHE A 441 10.76 27.32 0.30
C PHE A 441 11.73 28.33 -0.32
N GLU A 442 12.41 29.11 0.53
CA GLU A 442 13.54 29.93 0.13
C GLU A 442 14.74 29.04 -0.22
N THR A 443 15.27 29.22 -1.43
CA THR A 443 16.51 28.58 -1.90
C THR A 443 17.72 29.36 -1.40
N PRO A 444 18.73 28.73 -0.77
CA PRO A 444 20.00 29.41 -0.52
C PRO A 444 20.78 29.54 -1.83
N SER A 445 21.03 30.77 -2.24
CA SER A 445 21.92 31.10 -3.35
C SER A 445 23.38 30.80 -2.98
N GLY A 446 24.08 29.99 -3.79
CA GLY A 446 25.54 30.01 -3.81
C GLY A 446 26.24 28.71 -4.15
N ALA A 447 26.26 28.33 -5.43
CA ALA A 447 27.37 27.57 -6.01
C ALA A 447 27.40 27.79 -7.53
N ALA A 448 28.49 28.40 -8.02
CA ALA A 448 28.72 28.57 -9.46
C ALA A 448 28.99 27.20 -10.13
N PRO A 449 28.50 26.96 -11.36
CA PRO A 449 28.76 25.71 -12.05
C PRO A 449 30.23 25.60 -12.51
N PRO A 450 30.86 24.41 -12.44
CA PRO A 450 32.20 24.20 -12.97
C PRO A 450 32.21 24.22 -14.50
N ALA A 451 33.27 24.81 -15.04
CA ALA A 451 33.50 24.98 -16.48
C ALA A 451 33.65 23.63 -17.21
N ALA A 452 32.93 23.47 -18.32
CA ALA A 452 33.05 22.34 -19.23
C ALA A 452 34.41 22.37 -19.96
N THR A 453 35.18 21.29 -19.84
CA THR A 453 36.36 21.04 -20.66
C THR A 453 35.94 20.38 -21.98
N ALA A 454 36.40 20.96 -23.09
CA ALA A 454 36.09 20.52 -24.45
C ALA A 454 36.85 19.24 -24.81
N ASN A 455 36.12 18.26 -25.37
CA ASN A 455 36.69 17.07 -25.99
C ASN A 455 37.08 17.41 -27.44
N PRO A 456 38.35 17.26 -27.87
CA PRO A 456 38.74 17.45 -29.26
C PRO A 456 38.30 16.22 -30.07
N TRP A 457 38.40 16.27 -31.40
CA TRP A 457 37.92 15.27 -32.38
C TRP A 457 36.50 15.53 -32.88
N VAL A 458 36.29 16.60 -33.65
CA VAL A 458 35.77 16.50 -35.02
C VAL A 458 36.30 17.70 -35.81
N SER A 459 37.12 17.42 -36.81
CA SER A 459 37.60 18.37 -37.80
C SER A 459 36.64 18.39 -38.98
N GLY A 460 36.35 19.59 -39.51
CA GLY A 460 36.26 19.77 -40.96
C GLY A 460 34.95 20.29 -41.55
N ALA A 461 35.06 21.52 -42.06
CA ALA A 461 34.37 22.11 -43.22
C ALA A 461 32.84 22.36 -43.11
N ALA A 462 32.36 23.59 -42.90
CA ALA A 462 32.41 24.80 -43.73
C ALA A 462 31.23 24.95 -44.72
N LEU A 463 30.72 26.19 -44.73
CA LEU A 463 29.93 26.90 -45.76
C LEU A 463 28.40 26.95 -45.63
N ALA A 464 27.96 28.13 -45.16
CA ALA A 464 27.14 29.11 -45.87
C ALA A 464 25.74 28.73 -46.39
N GLY A 465 24.76 29.57 -46.06
CA GLY A 465 23.53 29.65 -46.84
C GLY A 465 22.38 30.33 -46.09
N ALA A 466 22.16 31.60 -46.40
CA ALA A 466 21.04 32.39 -45.92
C ALA A 466 19.70 31.93 -46.50
N GLY A 467 18.61 32.26 -45.80
CA GLY A 467 17.43 32.80 -46.48
C GLY A 467 16.07 32.18 -46.17
N ILE A 468 15.18 33.09 -45.78
CA ILE A 468 13.81 33.28 -46.27
C ILE A 468 12.65 32.71 -45.42
N MET A 469 11.94 33.71 -44.88
CA MET A 469 10.52 33.87 -44.51
C MET A 469 9.44 33.05 -45.26
N LEU A 470 8.23 33.15 -44.69
CA LEU A 470 6.90 32.65 -45.11
C LEU A 470 6.56 31.31 -44.43
N GLY A 471 5.62 31.17 -43.49
CA GLY A 471 4.35 31.86 -43.29
C GLY A 471 3.28 31.23 -44.18
N PHE A 472 2.42 30.36 -43.63
CA PHE A 472 0.98 30.25 -43.94
C PHE A 472 0.25 29.22 -43.05
N ASN A 473 -1.03 29.53 -42.86
CA ASN A 473 -2.07 28.96 -42.01
C ASN A 473 -2.41 27.46 -42.17
N GLY A 474 -3.01 26.91 -41.12
CA GLY A 474 -4.42 26.46 -41.19
C GLY A 474 -4.68 24.95 -41.13
N PHE A 475 -5.03 24.47 -39.94
CA PHE A 475 -6.28 23.80 -39.52
C PHE A 475 -6.05 22.96 -38.26
#